data_AF-A0A7Y3GLU7-F1
#
_entry.id   AF-A0A7Y3GLU7-F1
#
_cell.length_a   1.000
_cell.length_b   1.000
_cell.length_c   1.000
_cell.angle_alpha   90.00
_cell.angle_beta   90.00
_cell.angle_gamma   90.00
#
_symmetry.space_group_name_H-M   'P 1'
#
loop_
_entity.id
_entity.type
_entity.pdbx_description
1 polymer ?
#
loop_
_entity_poly.entity_id
_entity_poly.type
_entity_poly.pdbx_seq_one_letter_code
_entity_poly.pdbx_strand_id
1 'polypeptide(L)' 'NLLLNRIHNNSIMIFDDIHWSAEMEEAWAIICEHSRVKVSIDIFYWGLVFFREEQAKEHFNIRV' A
#
# COMPACT_ATOMS: atom_id res chain seq x y z
N ASN A 1 -5.12 -12.76 -1.16
CA ASN A 1 -6.37 -12.17 -0.60
C ASN A 1 -6.74 -12.57 0.84
N LEU A 2 -5.96 -13.37 1.57
CA LEU A 2 -6.32 -13.79 2.94
C LEU A 2 -6.47 -12.64 3.96
N LEU A 3 -5.65 -11.59 3.82
CA LEU A 3 -5.63 -10.46 4.76
C LEU A 3 -6.71 -9.42 4.49
N LEU A 4 -7.20 -9.31 3.24
CA LEU A 4 -8.22 -8.34 2.87
C LEU A 4 -9.53 -8.52 3.64
N ASN A 5 -9.86 -9.74 4.05
CA ASN A 5 -11.07 -10.00 4.85
C ASN A 5 -10.92 -9.62 6.33
N ARG A 6 -9.71 -9.24 6.78
CA ARG A 6 -9.44 -8.87 8.19
C ARG A 6 -9.16 -7.38 8.38
N ILE A 7 -9.00 -6.62 7.30
CA ILE A 7 -8.79 -5.17 7.37
C ILE A 7 -10.09 -4.42 7.66
N HIS A 8 -9.97 -3.37 8.46
CA HIS A 8 -11.00 -2.38 8.78
C HIS A 8 -10.46 -0.96 8.54
N ASN A 9 -11.29 0.07 8.74
CA ASN A 9 -10.99 1.48 8.42
C ASN A 9 -9.64 1.99 8.99
N ASN A 10 -9.21 1.45 10.13
CA ASN A 10 -8.00 1.87 10.85
C ASN A 10 -6.86 0.85 10.73
N SER A 11 -6.99 -0.17 9.90
CA SER A 11 -5.91 -1.13 9.65
C SER A 11 -4.81 -0.48 8.82
N ILE A 12 -3.59 -0.92 9.05
CA ILE A 12 -2.42 -0.60 8.23
C ILE A 12 -1.83 -1.93 7.75
N MET A 13 -1.47 -2.00 6.48
CA MET A 13 -0.66 -3.08 5.93
C MET A 13 0.72 -2.54 5.58
N ILE A 14 1.75 -3.29 5.96
CA ILE A 14 3.16 -2.96 5.70
C ILE A 14 3.69 -4.06 4.78
N PHE A 15 4.34 -3.64 3.69
CA PHE A 15 4.98 -4.51 2.72
C PHE A 15 6.48 -4.23 2.75
N ASP A 16 7.26 -5.29 2.90
CA ASP A 16 8.72 -5.23 2.89
C ASP A 16 9.25 -5.37 1.46
N ASP A 17 10.44 -4.81 1.20
CA ASP A 17 11.21 -5.03 -0.03
C ASP A 17 10.42 -4.74 -1.33
N ILE A 18 9.62 -3.67 -1.35
CA ILE A 18 8.72 -3.32 -2.47
C ILE A 18 9.45 -3.05 -3.80
N HIS A 19 10.75 -2.74 -3.77
CA HIS A 19 11.60 -2.51 -4.95
C HIS A 19 12.63 -3.62 -5.19
N TRP A 20 12.48 -4.79 -4.56
CA TRP A 20 13.48 -5.86 -4.65
C TRP A 20 13.59 -6.48 -6.05
N SER A 21 12.48 -6.59 -6.77
CA SER A 21 12.45 -7.15 -8.12
C SER A 21 11.35 -6.51 -8.97
N ALA A 22 11.39 -6.74 -10.28
CA ALA A 22 10.35 -6.26 -11.19
C ALA A 22 8.95 -6.78 -10.82
N GLU A 23 8.87 -8.01 -10.32
CA GLU A 23 7.62 -8.61 -9.85
C GLU A 23 7.13 -7.95 -8.56
N MET A 24 8.03 -7.50 -7.68
CA MET A 24 7.65 -6.75 -6.47
C MET A 24 7.16 -5.34 -6.81
N GLU A 25 7.77 -4.68 -7.79
CA GLU A 25 7.29 -3.40 -8.32
C GLU A 25 5.90 -3.53 -8.92
N GLU A 26 5.66 -4.58 -9.71
CA GLU A 26 4.34 -4.87 -10.28
C GLU A 26 3.32 -5.18 -9.18
N ALA A 27 3.68 -6.00 -8.19
CA ALA A 27 2.83 -6.30 -7.06
C ALA A 27 2.48 -5.03 -6.26
N TRP A 28 3.45 -4.15 -6.05
CA TRP A 28 3.26 -2.87 -5.36
C TRP A 28 2.31 -1.95 -6.12
N ALA A 29 2.45 -1.85 -7.45
CA ALA A 29 1.52 -1.11 -8.31
C ALA A 29 0.09 -1.65 -8.19
N ILE A 30 -0.09 -2.97 -8.27
CA ILE A 30 -1.39 -3.64 -8.10
C ILE A 30 -2.00 -3.34 -6.72
N ILE A 31 -1.19 -3.37 -5.67
CA ILE A 31 -1.63 -3.06 -4.30
C ILE A 31 -2.12 -1.60 -4.20
N CYS A 32 -1.36 -0.65 -4.74
CA CYS A 32 -1.73 0.77 -4.72
C CYS A 32 -3.04 1.04 -5.48
N GLU A 33 -3.26 0.33 -6.59
CA GLU A 33 -4.47 0.47 -7.41
C GLU A 33 -5.71 -0.19 -6.80
N HIS A 34 -5.55 -1.10 -5.85
CA HIS A 34 -6.67 -1.83 -5.23
C HIS A 34 -7.75 -0.87 -4.69
N SER A 35 -9.02 -1.18 -4.95
CA SER A 35 -10.16 -0.27 -4.68
C SER A 35 -10.36 0.08 -3.21
N ARG A 36 -9.98 -0.83 -2.30
CA ARG A 36 -10.03 -0.61 -0.85
C ARG A 36 -8.87 0.23 -0.32
N VAL A 37 -7.77 0.33 -1.05
CA VAL A 37 -6.62 1.14 -0.65
C VAL A 37 -6.96 2.61 -0.87
N LYS A 38 -6.78 3.40 0.18
CA LYS A 38 -7.04 4.84 0.19
C LYS A 38 -5.74 5.60 0.15
N VAL A 39 -4.80 5.31 1.05
CA VAL A 39 -3.48 5.93 1.00
C VAL A 39 -2.44 4.84 0.88
N SER A 40 -1.51 5.04 -0.05
CA SER A 40 -0.29 4.23 -0.17
C SER A 40 0.91 5.16 -0.03
N ILE A 41 1.91 4.74 0.74
CA ILE A 41 3.13 5.52 0.96
C ILE A 41 4.31 4.60 0.67
N ASP A 42 5.10 5.02 -0.30
CA ASP A 42 6.39 4.44 -0.64
C ASP A 42 7.48 5.19 0.13
N ILE A 43 8.21 4.47 0.99
CA ILE A 43 9.37 4.98 1.72
C ILE A 43 10.66 4.22 1.35
N PHE A 44 10.76 3.79 0.09
CA PHE A 44 11.84 3.01 -0.52
C PHE A 44 11.99 1.58 0.02
N TYR A 45 12.22 1.41 1.32
CA TYR A 45 12.34 0.07 1.91
C TYR A 45 10.99 -0.59 2.13
N TRP A 46 9.97 0.20 2.48
CA TRP A 46 8.64 -0.28 2.83
C TRP A 46 7.54 0.42 2.05
N GLY A 47 6.47 -0.33 1.80
CA GLY A 47 5.18 0.18 1.37
C GLY A 47 4.19 0.19 2.53
N LEU A 48 3.64 1.35 2.88
CA LEU A 48 2.60 1.50 3.89
C LEU A 48 1.25 1.70 3.21
N VAL A 49 0.23 0.95 3.63
CA VAL A 49 -1.09 0.96 3.01
C VAL A 49 -2.18 1.16 4.05
N PHE A 50 -3.03 2.16 3.81
CA PHE A 50 -4.15 2.58 4.65
C PHE A 50 -5.48 2.40 3.91
N PHE A 51 -6.52 2.07 4.67
CA PHE A 51 -7.86 1.75 4.14
C PHE A 51 -8.94 2.74 4.61
N ARG A 52 -8.52 3.88 5.14
CA ARG A 52 -9.38 4.85 5.81
C ARG A 52 -10.29 5.59 4.81
N GLU A 53 -11.59 5.36 4.88
CA GLU A 53 -12.56 5.87 3.90
C GLU A 53 -12.73 7.38 3.91
N GLU A 54 -12.39 8.06 5.02
CA GLU A 54 -12.46 9.52 5.13
C GLU A 54 -11.35 10.26 4.37
N GLN A 55 -10.38 9.55 3.80
CA GLN A 55 -9.29 10.12 3.02
C GLN A 55 -9.52 9.91 1.51
N ALA A 56 -9.07 10.89 0.71
CA ALA A 56 -9.01 10.74 -0.73
C ALA A 56 -8.03 9.61 -1.12
N LYS A 57 -8.21 9.06 -2.33
CA LYS A 57 -7.26 8.08 -2.84
C LYS A 57 -5.97 8.78 -3.26
N GLU A 58 -4.87 8.50 -2.57
CA GLU A 58 -3.58 9.16 -2.79
C GLU A 58 -2.41 8.16 -2.71
N HIS A 59 -1.35 8.45 -3.46
CA HIS A 59 -0.09 7.73 -3.42
C HIS A 59 1.04 8.73 -3.20
N PHE A 60 1.87 8.48 -2.19
CA PHE A 60 2.99 9.33 -1.82
C PHE A 60 4.31 8.58 -2.00
N ASN A 61 5.31 9.27 -2.54
CA ASN A 61 6.69 8.82 -2.57
C ASN A 61 7.50 9.74 -1.66
N ILE A 62 8.06 9.20 -0.57
CA ILE A 62 8.89 9.96 0.35
C ILE A 62 10.35 9.59 0.09
N ARG A 63 11.13 10.56 -0.35
CA ARG A 63 12.57 10.44 -0.57
C ARG A 63 13.28 11.53 0.23
N VAL A 64 14.38 11.18 0.89
CA VAL A 64 15.24 12.09 1.65
C VAL A 64 16.48 12.43 0.84
#